data_AF-A0A949PAC9-F1
#
_entry.id   AF-A0A949PAC9-F1
#
_cell.length_a   1.000
_cell.length_b   1.000
_cell.length_c   1.000
_cell.angle_alpha   90.00
_cell.angle_beta   90.00
_cell.angle_gamma   90.00
#
_symmetry.space_group_name_H-M   'P 1'
#
loop_
_entity.id
_entity.type
_entity.pdbx_description
1 polymer ?
#
loop_
_entity_poly.entity_id
_entity_poly.type
_entity_poly.pdbx_seq_one_letter_code
_entity_poly.pdbx_strand_id
1 'polypeptide(L)'
;MALIEGHAGEQSIAAVAAYGTDVMFTLNGGHIWPFYEAARNQEMQVVDVRHEQSAVFAAEAYAKLTRRPGFAALTAGPGITNGVSAITAAGFNGSPVVVLGGRAPQARWGAGSLQEFDHVPVMSSITKSATTVTDPEQAGRMVHEAVQLAATPHRGPTFLDFPLDVFGPSSGDVPDVAPGDGSGAAPNDDDVAALAQLIASAERPAFIAGSDSYWDGAWEELAAAAANFGVPCFFNGLGRGMLPADHELAFLRTRGLLKQRADLVVVLGTPLDFRLGFGKFGEATVAHVIDSEAQRAPHIDVPTVVGDIKLTLAAIANSTVDRV
;
A
#
# COMPACT_ATOMS: atom_id res chain seq x y z
N MET A 1 13.51 -10.16 18.01
CA MET A 1 12.16 -10.22 18.58
C MET A 1 12.27 -9.63 19.96
N ALA A 2 11.37 -8.72 20.34
CA ALA A 2 11.37 -8.06 21.63
C ALA A 2 10.13 -8.47 22.43
N LEU A 3 10.31 -8.86 23.69
CA LEU A 3 9.20 -9.08 24.61
C LEU A 3 8.76 -7.72 25.16
N ILE A 4 7.49 -7.39 25.01
CA ILE A 4 6.89 -6.14 25.49
C ILE A 4 5.92 -6.44 26.63
N GLU A 5 6.19 -5.88 27.81
CA GLU A 5 5.33 -5.96 29.00
C GLU A 5 4.28 -4.84 29.01
N GLY A 6 3.18 -5.05 29.72
CA GLY A 6 2.13 -4.04 29.93
C GLY A 6 0.78 -4.59 29.52
N HIS A 7 0.34 -4.29 28.30
CA HIS A 7 -0.91 -4.79 27.72
C HIS A 7 -0.85 -4.77 26.19
N ALA A 8 -1.89 -5.27 25.51
CA ALA A 8 -1.95 -5.32 24.04
C ALA A 8 -1.65 -3.98 23.33
N GLY A 9 -2.00 -2.84 23.93
CA GLY A 9 -1.69 -1.51 23.39
C GLY A 9 -0.18 -1.22 23.28
N GLU A 10 0.61 -1.60 24.28
CA GLU A 10 2.07 -1.40 24.28
C GLU A 10 2.72 -2.24 23.18
N GLN A 11 2.30 -3.51 23.09
CA GLN A 11 2.77 -4.41 22.03
C GLN A 11 2.42 -3.89 20.63
N SER A 12 1.22 -3.32 20.47
CA SER A 12 0.74 -2.78 19.19
C SER A 12 1.54 -1.57 18.72
N ILE A 13 1.78 -0.60 19.62
CA ILE A 13 2.58 0.59 19.31
C ILE A 13 4.03 0.21 19.00
N ALA A 14 4.61 -0.72 19.76
CA ALA A 14 5.95 -1.23 19.51
C ALA A 14 6.07 -1.89 18.12
N ALA A 15 5.08 -2.70 17.73
CA ALA A 15 5.06 -3.36 16.43
C ALA A 15 4.97 -2.37 15.27
N VAL A 16 4.12 -1.34 15.36
CA VAL A 16 4.03 -0.28 14.35
C VAL A 16 5.32 0.54 14.29
N ALA A 17 5.89 0.91 15.45
CA ALA A 17 7.13 1.67 15.54
C ALA A 17 8.33 0.93 14.94
N ALA A 18 8.36 -0.41 15.00
CA ALA A 18 9.41 -1.21 14.40
C ALA A 18 9.53 -1.03 12.86
N TYR A 19 8.44 -0.65 12.18
CA TYR A 19 8.44 -0.29 10.75
C TYR A 19 8.77 1.19 10.49
N GLY A 20 9.20 1.93 11.52
CA GLY A 20 9.60 3.33 11.43
C GLY A 20 8.44 4.33 11.45
N THR A 21 7.22 3.88 11.73
CA THR A 21 6.07 4.78 11.91
C THR A 21 6.15 5.45 13.27
N ASP A 22 6.21 6.78 13.29
CA ASP A 22 6.44 7.60 14.48
C ASP A 22 5.25 8.49 14.86
N VAL A 23 4.15 8.41 14.10
CA VAL A 23 2.90 9.15 14.34
C VAL A 23 1.69 8.21 14.34
N MET A 24 0.86 8.33 15.39
CA MET A 24 -0.50 7.79 15.45
C MET A 24 -1.52 8.89 15.15
N PHE A 25 -2.35 8.69 14.13
CA PHE A 25 -3.47 9.57 13.82
C PHE A 25 -4.77 9.02 14.43
N THR A 26 -5.50 9.83 15.18
CA THR A 26 -6.64 9.30 15.95
C THR A 26 -7.63 10.41 16.34
N LEU A 27 -8.84 10.02 16.75
CA LEU A 27 -9.78 10.87 17.46
C LEU A 27 -10.12 10.16 18.78
N ASN A 28 -9.95 10.86 19.90
CA ASN A 28 -10.09 10.23 21.21
C ASN A 28 -11.43 9.52 21.43
N GLY A 29 -11.36 8.32 22.00
CA GLY A 29 -12.54 7.57 22.44
C GLY A 29 -12.19 6.53 23.49
N GLY A 30 -13.16 6.19 24.34
CA GLY A 30 -12.92 5.33 25.52
C GLY A 30 -12.42 3.92 25.20
N HIS A 31 -12.71 3.41 24.00
CA HIS A 31 -12.31 2.06 23.58
C HIS A 31 -10.86 1.96 23.10
N ILE A 32 -10.18 3.09 22.91
CA ILE A 32 -8.79 3.15 22.39
C ILE A 32 -7.83 3.89 23.32
N TRP A 33 -8.27 4.29 24.51
CA TRP A 33 -7.41 4.96 25.51
C TRP A 33 -6.06 4.23 25.76
N PRO A 34 -5.99 2.88 25.78
CA PRO A 34 -4.73 2.17 26.02
C PRO A 34 -3.68 2.40 24.91
N PHE A 35 -4.11 2.72 23.68
CA PHE A 35 -3.18 3.11 22.62
C PHE A 35 -2.59 4.51 22.87
N TYR A 36 -3.31 5.42 23.52
CA TYR A 36 -2.76 6.73 23.91
C TYR A 36 -1.72 6.59 25.02
N GLU A 37 -1.98 5.73 26.00
CA GLU A 37 -1.02 5.43 27.06
C GLU A 37 0.25 4.82 26.47
N ALA A 38 0.11 3.78 25.63
CA ALA A 38 1.24 3.16 24.96
C ALA A 38 2.02 4.13 24.06
N ALA A 39 1.31 4.97 23.29
CA ALA A 39 1.94 5.99 22.46
C ALA A 39 2.77 6.98 23.30
N ARG A 40 2.23 7.44 24.44
CA ARG A 40 2.96 8.30 25.38
C ARG A 40 4.20 7.60 25.93
N ASN A 41 4.09 6.34 26.35
CA ASN A 41 5.17 5.60 26.99
C ASN A 41 6.31 5.25 26.02
N GLN A 42 6.02 5.16 24.73
CA GLN A 42 6.98 4.83 23.66
C GLN A 42 7.32 6.02 22.75
N GLU A 43 7.00 7.25 23.18
CA GLU A 43 7.31 8.50 22.47
C GLU A 43 6.73 8.60 21.04
N MET A 44 5.70 7.82 20.73
CA MET A 44 4.94 7.93 19.48
C MET A 44 4.14 9.24 19.48
N GLN A 45 4.31 10.05 18.43
CA GLN A 45 3.56 11.29 18.32
C GLN A 45 2.07 11.00 18.12
N VAL A 46 1.21 11.76 18.79
CA VAL A 46 -0.24 11.62 18.64
C VAL A 46 -0.81 12.85 17.96
N VAL A 47 -1.46 12.64 16.81
CA VAL A 47 -2.22 13.68 16.11
C VAL A 47 -3.71 13.40 16.30
N ASP A 48 -4.31 14.17 17.21
CA ASP A 48 -5.75 14.13 17.47
C ASP A 48 -6.50 14.98 16.41
N VAL A 49 -7.45 14.36 15.72
CA VAL A 49 -8.24 14.98 14.65
C VAL A 49 -9.67 15.26 15.11
N ARG A 50 -10.47 15.92 14.26
CA ARG A 50 -11.86 16.27 14.58
C ARG A 50 -12.91 15.33 13.97
N HIS A 51 -12.47 14.35 13.19
CA HIS A 51 -13.29 13.30 12.60
C HIS A 51 -12.42 12.09 12.20
N GLU A 52 -12.86 10.85 12.43
CA GLU A 52 -12.06 9.63 12.20
C GLU A 52 -11.60 9.46 10.75
N GLN A 53 -12.44 9.87 9.80
CA GLN A 53 -12.07 9.93 8.39
C GLN A 53 -10.77 10.73 8.15
N SER A 54 -10.59 11.86 8.86
CA SER A 54 -9.37 12.67 8.76
C SER A 54 -8.15 11.97 9.33
N ALA A 55 -8.31 11.13 10.36
CA ALA A 55 -7.21 10.35 10.92
C ALA A 55 -6.66 9.37 9.88
N VAL A 56 -7.55 8.63 9.21
CA VAL A 56 -7.15 7.66 8.19
C VAL A 56 -6.57 8.34 6.95
N PHE A 57 -7.14 9.47 6.49
CA PHE A 57 -6.54 10.24 5.40
C PHE A 57 -5.17 10.81 5.75
N ALA A 58 -4.97 11.25 7.00
CA ALA A 58 -3.67 11.72 7.46
C ALA A 58 -2.66 10.57 7.54
N ALA A 59 -3.07 9.39 8.02
CA ALA A 59 -2.24 8.19 7.99
C ALA A 59 -1.85 7.79 6.56
N GLU A 60 -2.78 7.83 5.60
CA GLU A 60 -2.49 7.58 4.19
C GLU A 60 -1.50 8.62 3.61
N ALA A 61 -1.69 9.90 3.94
CA ALA A 61 -0.80 10.97 3.50
C ALA A 61 0.61 10.79 4.08
N TYR A 62 0.71 10.48 5.38
CA TYR A 62 1.97 10.13 6.04
C TYR A 62 2.66 8.98 5.30
N ALA A 63 1.92 7.93 4.96
CA ALA A 63 2.48 6.79 4.27
C ALA A 63 3.05 7.15 2.90
N LYS A 64 2.29 7.93 2.13
CA LYS A 64 2.71 8.41 0.81
C LYS A 64 3.93 9.31 0.88
N LEU A 65 4.05 10.16 1.90
CA LEU A 65 5.14 11.13 2.01
C LEU A 65 6.43 10.53 2.57
N THR A 66 6.32 9.58 3.50
CA THR A 66 7.48 8.99 4.20
C THR A 66 7.90 7.64 3.62
N ARG A 67 7.05 7.01 2.81
CA ARG A 67 7.16 5.62 2.34
C ARG A 67 7.19 4.59 3.48
N ARG A 68 6.67 4.96 4.65
CA ARG A 68 6.48 4.06 5.80
C ARG A 68 4.99 3.74 5.97
N PRO A 69 4.61 2.65 6.63
CA PRO A 69 3.19 2.36 6.86
C PRO A 69 2.48 3.50 7.63
N GLY A 70 1.29 3.88 7.18
CA GLY A 70 0.44 4.83 7.89
C GLY A 70 -0.27 4.14 9.05
N PHE A 71 -0.45 4.83 10.18
CA PHE A 71 -1.13 4.26 11.34
C PHE A 71 -2.29 5.14 11.83
N ALA A 72 -3.48 4.56 11.92
CA ALA A 72 -4.65 5.19 12.52
C ALA A 72 -5.26 4.33 13.63
N ALA A 73 -5.70 4.97 14.71
CA ALA A 73 -6.45 4.33 15.79
C ALA A 73 -7.85 4.95 15.91
N LEU A 74 -8.90 4.13 15.78
CA LEU A 74 -10.30 4.59 15.74
C LEU A 74 -11.13 3.95 16.85
N THR A 75 -12.00 4.72 17.50
CA THR A 75 -12.88 4.21 18.57
C THR A 75 -14.03 3.35 18.01
N ALA A 76 -14.64 2.53 18.88
CA ALA A 76 -15.69 1.56 18.54
C ALA A 76 -16.94 2.14 17.87
N GLY A 77 -17.69 1.24 17.24
CA GLY A 77 -18.98 1.47 16.60
C GLY A 77 -18.93 2.64 15.60
N PRO A 78 -19.54 3.80 15.92
CA PRO A 78 -19.55 4.95 15.04
C PRO A 78 -18.16 5.39 14.56
N GLY A 79 -17.13 5.34 15.42
CA GLY A 79 -15.79 5.81 15.05
C GLY A 79 -15.16 4.98 13.94
N ILE A 80 -15.29 3.65 14.01
CA ILE A 80 -14.90 2.74 12.93
C ILE A 80 -15.70 3.02 11.67
N THR A 81 -17.03 3.15 11.78
CA THR A 81 -17.87 3.40 10.60
C THR A 81 -17.61 4.76 9.93
N ASN A 82 -17.20 5.77 10.70
CA ASN A 82 -16.75 7.07 10.18
C ASN A 82 -15.43 6.95 9.38
N GLY A 83 -14.58 5.97 9.72
CA GLY A 83 -13.33 5.69 9.03
C GLY A 83 -13.51 4.98 7.68
N VAL A 84 -14.62 4.26 7.47
CA VAL A 84 -14.88 3.40 6.30
C VAL A 84 -14.48 4.06 4.99
N SER A 85 -14.97 5.27 4.71
CA SER A 85 -14.70 5.92 3.41
C SER A 85 -13.22 6.20 3.16
N ALA A 86 -12.46 6.56 4.20
CA ALA A 86 -11.02 6.81 4.06
C ALA A 86 -10.22 5.50 3.98
N ILE A 87 -10.64 4.45 4.68
CA ILE A 87 -10.05 3.11 4.56
C ILE A 87 -10.26 2.59 3.14
N THR A 88 -11.47 2.68 2.60
CA THR A 88 -11.76 2.30 1.21
C THR A 88 -10.91 3.08 0.21
N ALA A 89 -10.71 4.39 0.44
CA ALA A 89 -9.86 5.20 -0.42
C ALA A 89 -8.39 4.75 -0.38
N ALA A 90 -7.85 4.43 0.80
CA ALA A 90 -6.51 3.85 0.93
C ALA A 90 -6.38 2.52 0.18
N GLY A 91 -7.43 1.69 0.20
CA GLY A 91 -7.52 0.45 -0.59
C GLY A 91 -7.44 0.70 -2.09
N PHE A 92 -8.25 1.63 -2.63
CA PHE A 92 -8.19 1.98 -4.06
C PHE A 92 -6.86 2.61 -4.50
N ASN A 93 -6.17 3.26 -3.56
CA ASN A 93 -4.88 3.88 -3.82
C ASN A 93 -3.69 2.93 -3.60
N GLY A 94 -3.94 1.70 -3.16
CA GLY A 94 -2.88 0.74 -2.81
C GLY A 94 -1.94 1.29 -1.75
N SER A 95 -2.45 1.97 -0.71
CA SER A 95 -1.63 2.61 0.31
C SER A 95 -1.49 1.73 1.57
N PRO A 96 -0.27 1.55 2.10
CA PRO A 96 -0.03 0.71 3.27
C PRO A 96 -0.50 1.44 4.54
N VAL A 97 -1.72 1.17 4.98
CA VAL A 97 -2.33 1.81 6.15
C VAL A 97 -2.81 0.73 7.13
N VAL A 98 -2.38 0.82 8.38
CA VAL A 98 -2.82 -0.07 9.44
C VAL A 98 -3.82 0.68 10.31
N VAL A 99 -5.01 0.11 10.47
CA VAL A 99 -6.08 0.66 11.30
C VAL A 99 -6.33 -0.25 12.49
N LEU A 100 -6.13 0.28 13.69
CA LEU A 100 -6.47 -0.41 14.93
C LEU A 100 -7.79 0.16 15.46
N GLY A 101 -8.79 -0.71 15.60
CA GLY A 101 -10.11 -0.37 16.09
C GLY A 101 -10.27 -0.72 17.56
N GLY A 102 -10.90 0.15 18.35
CA GLY A 102 -11.45 -0.24 19.65
C GLY A 102 -12.78 -0.97 19.47
N ARG A 103 -13.07 -1.94 20.34
CA ARG A 103 -14.31 -2.73 20.34
C ARG A 103 -14.88 -2.84 21.75
N ALA A 104 -16.20 -2.95 21.83
CA ALA A 104 -16.90 -3.28 23.07
C ALA A 104 -16.35 -4.58 23.70
N PRO A 105 -16.49 -4.76 25.04
CA PRO A 105 -15.96 -5.93 25.71
C PRO A 105 -16.56 -7.25 25.20
N GLN A 106 -15.70 -8.22 24.94
CA GLN A 106 -16.07 -9.58 24.54
C GLN A 106 -16.82 -10.31 25.64
N ALA A 107 -16.46 -10.08 26.92
CA ALA A 107 -17.10 -10.75 28.06
C ALA A 107 -18.60 -10.41 28.22
N ARG A 108 -19.08 -9.33 27.58
CA ARG A 108 -20.48 -8.87 27.63
C ARG A 108 -21.14 -8.80 26.25
N TRP A 109 -20.55 -9.48 25.26
CA TRP A 109 -21.06 -9.45 23.90
C TRP A 109 -22.52 -9.91 23.82
N GLY A 110 -23.36 -9.13 23.14
CA GLY A 110 -24.80 -9.40 23.00
C GLY A 110 -25.66 -8.83 24.13
N ALA A 111 -25.04 -8.24 25.18
CA ALA A 111 -25.75 -7.60 26.27
C ALA A 111 -26.04 -6.11 26.01
N GLY A 112 -25.66 -5.57 24.84
CA GLY A 112 -25.88 -4.18 24.48
C GLY A 112 -24.87 -3.23 25.12
N SER A 113 -23.58 -3.59 25.07
CA SER A 113 -22.50 -2.70 25.52
C SER A 113 -22.47 -1.39 24.73
N LEU A 114 -21.85 -0.35 25.30
CA LEU A 114 -21.70 0.94 24.61
C LEU A 114 -20.99 0.73 23.26
N GLN A 115 -21.63 1.17 22.18
CA GLN A 115 -21.11 1.04 20.82
C GLN A 115 -20.76 -0.42 20.42
N GLU A 116 -21.50 -1.39 20.96
CA GLU A 116 -21.40 -2.81 20.56
C GLU A 116 -21.82 -2.99 19.10
N PHE A 117 -20.85 -3.28 18.24
CA PHE A 117 -21.03 -3.49 16.80
C PHE A 117 -19.93 -4.40 16.26
N ASP A 118 -20.28 -5.34 15.38
CA ASP A 118 -19.30 -6.24 14.79
C ASP A 118 -18.60 -5.57 13.60
N HIS A 119 -17.39 -5.04 13.82
CA HIS A 119 -16.66 -4.29 12.80
C HIS A 119 -16.13 -5.15 11.66
N VAL A 120 -15.70 -6.39 11.95
CA VAL A 120 -14.95 -7.24 11.02
C VAL A 120 -15.69 -7.46 9.69
N PRO A 121 -16.99 -7.80 9.65
CA PRO A 121 -17.71 -7.97 8.39
C PRO A 121 -17.77 -6.70 7.51
N VAL A 122 -17.74 -5.50 8.11
CA VAL A 122 -17.70 -4.25 7.35
C VAL A 122 -16.31 -4.04 6.77
N MET A 123 -15.28 -4.20 7.61
CA MET A 123 -13.89 -3.95 7.23
C MET A 123 -13.36 -4.97 6.22
N SER A 124 -13.75 -6.24 6.33
CA SER A 124 -13.28 -7.32 5.46
C SER A 124 -13.54 -7.08 3.97
N SER A 125 -14.52 -6.23 3.63
CA SER A 125 -14.84 -5.88 2.24
C SER A 125 -13.92 -4.79 1.65
N ILE A 126 -13.18 -4.07 2.48
CA ILE A 126 -12.41 -2.87 2.09
C ILE A 126 -10.94 -2.90 2.54
N THR A 127 -10.52 -3.94 3.25
CA THR A 127 -9.14 -4.14 3.73
C THR A 127 -8.58 -5.49 3.29
N LYS A 128 -7.25 -5.61 3.22
CA LYS A 128 -6.55 -6.87 2.93
C LYS A 128 -6.79 -7.94 4.00
N SER A 129 -6.93 -7.50 5.25
CA SER A 129 -7.30 -8.35 6.38
C SER A 129 -8.12 -7.57 7.39
N ALA A 130 -9.08 -8.24 8.02
CA ALA A 130 -9.86 -7.73 9.13
C ALA A 130 -10.05 -8.87 10.13
N THR A 131 -9.58 -8.70 11.37
CA THR A 131 -9.76 -9.70 12.43
C THR A 131 -9.81 -9.05 13.80
N THR A 132 -10.34 -9.79 14.79
CA THR A 132 -10.40 -9.37 16.19
C THR A 132 -9.24 -9.98 16.96
N VAL A 133 -8.50 -9.18 17.71
CA VAL A 133 -7.49 -9.64 18.65
C VAL A 133 -8.21 -10.17 19.89
N THR A 134 -8.10 -11.47 20.17
CA THR A 134 -8.76 -12.11 21.32
C THR A 134 -7.79 -12.53 22.40
N ASP A 135 -6.52 -12.77 22.04
CA ASP A 135 -5.44 -13.11 22.96
C ASP A 135 -4.52 -11.89 23.15
N PRO A 136 -4.45 -11.30 24.36
CA PRO A 136 -3.62 -10.14 24.63
C PRO A 136 -2.12 -10.41 24.54
N GLU A 137 -1.65 -11.66 24.53
CA GLU A 137 -0.23 -12.01 24.37
C GLU A 137 0.19 -12.06 22.88
N GLN A 138 -0.78 -12.14 21.96
CA GLN A 138 -0.53 -12.20 20.51
C GLN A 138 -0.64 -10.84 19.81
N ALA A 139 -1.05 -9.79 20.52
CA ALA A 139 -1.33 -8.49 19.92
C ALA A 139 -0.14 -7.92 19.13
N GLY A 140 1.07 -7.98 19.70
CA GLY A 140 2.30 -7.52 19.03
C GLY A 140 2.57 -8.24 17.72
N ARG A 141 2.47 -9.56 17.71
CA ARG A 141 2.65 -10.39 16.51
C ARG A 141 1.57 -10.11 15.46
N MET A 142 0.30 -10.05 15.86
CA MET A 142 -0.80 -9.80 14.93
C MET A 142 -0.68 -8.42 14.28
N VAL A 143 -0.26 -7.41 15.04
CA VAL A 143 -0.02 -6.07 14.49
C VAL A 143 1.18 -6.06 13.55
N HIS A 144 2.28 -6.73 13.90
CA HIS A 144 3.43 -6.90 13.00
C HIS A 144 3.01 -7.52 11.66
N GLU A 145 2.28 -8.64 11.70
CA GLU A 145 1.75 -9.30 10.49
C GLU A 145 0.81 -8.40 9.69
N ALA A 146 -0.03 -7.61 10.36
CA ALA A 146 -0.93 -6.65 9.71
C ALA A 146 -0.16 -5.50 9.04
N VAL A 147 0.93 -5.02 9.64
CA VAL A 147 1.80 -3.99 9.05
C VAL A 147 2.55 -4.55 7.85
N GLN A 148 3.12 -5.74 7.98
CA GLN A 148 3.79 -6.45 6.88
C GLN A 148 2.83 -6.64 5.71
N LEU A 149 1.63 -7.18 5.96
CA LEU A 149 0.62 -7.40 4.93
C LEU A 149 0.17 -6.09 4.26
N ALA A 150 0.04 -4.99 5.01
CA ALA A 150 -0.30 -3.69 4.43
C ALA A 150 0.75 -3.21 3.41
N ALA A 151 2.03 -3.49 3.69
CA ALA A 151 3.18 -3.13 2.85
C ALA A 151 3.44 -4.10 1.70
N THR A 152 3.03 -5.37 1.81
CA THR A 152 3.20 -6.38 0.75
C THR A 152 2.34 -6.06 -0.49
N PRO A 153 2.86 -6.19 -1.71
CA PRO A 153 2.06 -6.00 -2.92
C PRO A 153 0.97 -7.06 -3.14
N HIS A 154 -0.20 -6.69 -3.69
CA HIS A 154 -0.62 -5.32 -3.90
C HIS A 154 -0.90 -4.64 -2.55
N ARG A 155 -0.35 -3.45 -2.33
CA ARG A 155 -0.43 -2.74 -1.04
C ARG A 155 -1.86 -2.35 -0.73
N GLY A 156 -2.15 -2.11 0.54
CA GLY A 156 -3.49 -1.70 0.95
C GLY A 156 -3.69 -1.72 2.45
N PRO A 157 -4.88 -1.32 2.92
CA PRO A 157 -5.14 -1.20 4.34
C PRO A 157 -5.38 -2.54 5.02
N THR A 158 -5.01 -2.64 6.29
CA THR A 158 -5.34 -3.77 7.19
C THR A 158 -6.08 -3.26 8.42
N PHE A 159 -6.89 -4.13 9.02
CA PHE A 159 -7.71 -3.80 10.18
C PHE A 159 -7.58 -4.84 11.29
N LEU A 160 -7.36 -4.37 12.52
CA LEU A 160 -7.39 -5.19 13.72
C LEU A 160 -8.34 -4.57 14.74
N ASP A 161 -9.28 -5.37 15.23
CA ASP A 161 -10.31 -4.96 16.19
C ASP A 161 -9.92 -5.42 17.60
N PHE A 162 -9.92 -4.51 18.58
CA PHE A 162 -9.44 -4.77 19.95
C PHE A 162 -10.59 -4.63 20.95
N PRO A 163 -11.14 -5.75 21.46
CA PRO A 163 -12.05 -5.73 22.60
C PRO A 163 -11.36 -5.11 23.81
N LEU A 164 -12.07 -4.32 24.61
CA LEU A 164 -11.50 -3.71 25.82
C LEU A 164 -10.81 -4.72 26.77
N ASP A 165 -11.25 -5.97 26.77
CA ASP A 165 -10.71 -7.05 27.62
C ASP A 165 -9.23 -7.37 27.35
N VAL A 166 -8.73 -7.10 26.13
CA VAL A 166 -7.33 -7.41 25.77
C VAL A 166 -6.32 -6.38 26.29
N PHE A 167 -6.80 -5.29 26.90
CA PHE A 167 -5.95 -4.24 27.47
C PHE A 167 -5.64 -4.44 28.96
N GLY A 168 -5.98 -5.61 29.53
CA GLY A 168 -5.51 -6.00 30.85
C GLY A 168 -4.01 -6.33 30.89
N PRO A 169 -3.40 -6.51 32.08
CA PRO A 169 -1.99 -6.86 32.21
C PRO A 169 -1.61 -8.11 31.41
N SER A 170 -0.64 -7.97 30.51
CA SER A 170 -0.10 -9.05 29.67
C SER A 170 1.35 -8.75 29.26
N SER A 171 1.95 -9.70 28.54
CA SER A 171 3.20 -9.51 27.82
C SER A 171 3.15 -10.28 26.51
N GLY A 172 3.80 -9.79 25.47
CA GLY A 172 3.79 -10.45 24.16
C GLY A 172 5.00 -10.11 23.33
N ASP A 173 5.31 -11.00 22.40
CA ASP A 173 6.45 -10.86 21.50
C ASP A 173 6.10 -9.97 20.30
N VAL A 174 7.00 -9.04 20.00
CA VAL A 174 7.02 -8.26 18.76
C VAL A 174 8.18 -8.77 17.89
N PRO A 175 7.91 -9.40 16.74
CA PRO A 175 8.95 -9.85 15.80
C PRO A 175 9.80 -8.68 15.28
N ASP A 176 11.06 -8.95 14.93
CA ASP A 176 11.89 -7.97 14.23
C ASP A 176 11.43 -7.84 12.78
N VAL A 177 11.56 -6.64 12.20
CA VAL A 177 11.33 -6.43 10.77
C VAL A 177 12.49 -7.02 9.98
N ALA A 178 12.21 -8.01 9.13
CA ALA A 178 13.22 -8.65 8.30
C ALA A 178 13.52 -7.81 7.04
N PRO A 179 14.76 -7.88 6.50
CA PRO A 179 15.05 -7.30 5.20
C PRO A 179 14.14 -7.90 4.12
N GLY A 180 13.43 -7.04 3.38
CA GLY A 180 12.47 -7.47 2.36
C GLY A 180 11.04 -7.67 2.87
N ASP A 181 10.75 -7.40 4.15
CA ASP A 181 9.36 -7.35 4.61
C ASP A 181 8.57 -6.32 3.81
N GLY A 182 7.52 -6.78 3.11
CA GLY A 182 6.71 -5.96 2.22
C GLY A 182 7.26 -5.77 0.80
N SER A 183 8.36 -6.43 0.41
CA SER A 183 8.86 -6.40 -0.97
C SER A 183 8.05 -7.30 -1.91
N GLY A 184 8.05 -6.99 -3.21
CA GLY A 184 7.43 -7.83 -4.23
C GLY A 184 8.23 -9.10 -4.52
N ALA A 185 7.57 -10.08 -5.14
CA ALA A 185 8.23 -11.27 -5.67
C ALA A 185 9.05 -10.92 -6.92
N ALA A 186 10.15 -11.62 -7.18
CA ALA A 186 10.89 -11.43 -8.44
C ALA A 186 10.00 -11.78 -9.66
N PRO A 187 10.12 -11.05 -10.78
CA PRO A 187 9.40 -11.37 -12.00
C PRO A 187 9.94 -12.66 -12.64
N ASN A 188 9.15 -13.25 -13.53
CA ASN A 188 9.61 -14.35 -14.38
C ASN A 188 10.55 -13.82 -15.48
N ASP A 189 11.73 -14.42 -15.62
CA ASP A 189 12.76 -13.97 -16.57
C ASP A 189 12.30 -14.05 -18.04
N ASP A 190 11.50 -15.06 -18.42
CA ASP A 190 10.99 -15.22 -19.79
C ASP A 190 9.96 -14.12 -20.12
N ASP A 191 9.09 -13.77 -19.17
CA ASP A 191 8.12 -12.70 -19.33
C ASP A 191 8.83 -11.34 -19.49
N VAL A 192 9.89 -11.10 -18.71
CA VAL A 192 10.73 -9.90 -18.83
C VAL A 192 11.46 -9.86 -20.18
N ALA A 193 12.03 -10.98 -20.61
CA ALA A 193 12.70 -11.07 -21.90
C ALA A 193 11.74 -10.81 -23.08
N ALA A 194 10.53 -11.37 -23.01
CA ALA A 194 9.47 -11.12 -24.00
C ALA A 194 9.05 -9.64 -24.02
N LEU A 195 8.91 -9.01 -22.85
CA LEU A 195 8.62 -7.57 -22.75
C LEU A 195 9.76 -6.72 -23.34
N ALA A 196 11.02 -7.04 -23.04
CA ALA A 196 12.17 -6.33 -23.60
C ALA A 196 12.21 -6.43 -25.13
N GLN A 197 11.95 -7.61 -25.70
CA GLN A 197 11.86 -7.79 -27.16
C GLN A 197 10.71 -6.97 -27.76
N LEU A 198 9.55 -6.93 -27.08
CA LEU A 198 8.41 -6.13 -27.52
C LEU A 198 8.74 -4.64 -27.54
N ILE A 199 9.44 -4.12 -26.52
CA ILE A 199 9.92 -2.74 -26.46
C ILE A 199 10.92 -2.45 -27.58
N ALA A 200 11.89 -3.35 -27.78
CA ALA A 200 12.95 -3.19 -28.79
C ALA A 200 12.43 -3.21 -30.24
N SER A 201 11.32 -3.90 -30.48
CA SER A 201 10.72 -4.02 -31.81
C SER A 201 9.73 -2.90 -32.14
N ALA A 202 9.40 -2.04 -31.17
CA ALA A 202 8.44 -0.95 -31.34
C ALA A 202 9.12 0.30 -31.94
N GLU A 203 8.46 0.92 -32.91
CA GLU A 203 8.92 2.16 -33.54
C GLU A 203 8.69 3.37 -32.63
N ARG A 204 7.59 3.38 -31.86
CA ARG A 204 7.17 4.50 -31.00
C ARG A 204 6.66 4.00 -29.63
N PRO A 205 7.48 3.24 -28.87
CA PRO A 205 7.13 2.78 -27.54
C PRO A 205 7.01 3.95 -26.56
N ALA A 206 6.20 3.77 -25.53
CA ALA A 206 6.12 4.68 -24.41
C ALA A 206 5.89 3.94 -23.08
N PHE A 207 6.44 4.47 -22.01
CA PHE A 207 6.16 4.01 -20.65
C PHE A 207 5.10 4.89 -19.99
N ILE A 208 4.19 4.28 -19.22
CA ILE A 208 3.33 5.00 -18.27
C ILE A 208 3.65 4.47 -16.87
N ALA A 209 4.41 5.22 -16.09
CA ALA A 209 4.74 4.88 -14.71
C ALA A 209 3.63 5.31 -13.74
N GLY A 210 3.21 4.36 -12.90
CA GLY A 210 2.09 4.46 -11.98
C GLY A 210 2.50 4.52 -10.50
N SER A 211 1.52 4.36 -9.62
CA SER A 211 1.74 4.46 -8.18
C SER A 211 2.55 3.30 -7.61
N ASP A 212 2.44 2.09 -8.16
CA ASP A 212 3.16 0.94 -7.61
C ASP A 212 4.64 0.98 -7.98
N SER A 213 5.00 1.61 -9.11
CA SER A 213 6.39 1.94 -9.42
C SER A 213 7.01 2.92 -8.42
N TYR A 214 6.19 3.85 -7.88
CA TYR A 214 6.60 4.67 -6.75
C TYR A 214 6.80 3.80 -5.52
N TRP A 215 5.84 2.97 -5.13
CA TRP A 215 5.94 2.13 -3.93
C TRP A 215 7.14 1.16 -3.95
N ASP A 216 7.46 0.56 -5.09
CA ASP A 216 8.64 -0.30 -5.26
C ASP A 216 9.96 0.49 -5.29
N GLY A 217 9.89 1.82 -5.44
CA GLY A 217 11.06 2.70 -5.44
C GLY A 217 11.91 2.54 -6.68
N ALA A 218 11.26 2.40 -7.84
CA ALA A 218 11.88 2.03 -9.11
C ALA A 218 12.30 3.24 -9.96
N TRP A 219 12.60 4.40 -9.37
CA TRP A 219 12.87 5.62 -10.14
C TRP A 219 14.22 5.60 -10.88
N GLU A 220 15.26 5.01 -10.28
CA GLU A 220 16.57 4.85 -10.92
C GLU A 220 16.50 3.84 -12.06
N GLU A 221 15.81 2.71 -11.82
CA GLU A 221 15.61 1.65 -12.79
C GLU A 221 14.71 2.10 -13.94
N LEU A 222 13.67 2.92 -13.67
CA LEU A 222 12.87 3.54 -14.71
C LEU A 222 13.72 4.45 -15.60
N ALA A 223 14.57 5.28 -15.01
CA ALA A 223 15.46 6.18 -15.76
C ALA A 223 16.43 5.38 -16.63
N ALA A 224 17.04 4.33 -16.08
CA ALA A 224 17.98 3.47 -16.79
C ALA A 224 17.30 2.69 -17.93
N ALA A 225 16.12 2.10 -17.69
CA ALA A 225 15.35 1.38 -18.70
C ALA A 225 14.89 2.31 -19.84
N ALA A 226 14.42 3.51 -19.49
CA ALA A 226 14.03 4.53 -20.47
C ALA A 226 15.22 4.98 -21.31
N ALA A 227 16.38 5.21 -20.69
CA ALA A 227 17.61 5.60 -21.39
C ALA A 227 18.12 4.50 -22.32
N ASN A 228 18.11 3.24 -21.89
CA ASN A 228 18.60 2.10 -22.67
C ASN A 228 17.87 1.99 -24.02
N PHE A 229 16.55 2.14 -24.03
CA PHE A 229 15.72 2.00 -25.24
C PHE A 229 15.34 3.34 -25.91
N GLY A 230 15.70 4.48 -25.31
CA GLY A 230 15.25 5.80 -25.73
C GLY A 230 13.72 5.95 -25.68
N VAL A 231 13.09 5.50 -24.60
CA VAL A 231 11.63 5.43 -24.45
C VAL A 231 11.09 6.62 -23.66
N PRO A 232 10.15 7.41 -24.22
CA PRO A 232 9.48 8.48 -23.48
C PRO A 232 8.62 7.93 -22.35
N CYS A 233 8.71 8.58 -21.20
CA CYS A 233 8.00 8.25 -19.97
C CYS A 233 6.87 9.25 -19.69
N PHE A 234 5.69 8.71 -19.41
CA PHE A 234 4.51 9.42 -18.95
C PHE A 234 4.16 8.94 -17.55
N PHE A 235 3.37 9.72 -16.81
CA PHE A 235 3.15 9.46 -15.38
C PHE A 235 1.69 9.53 -14.97
N ASN A 236 1.29 8.61 -14.08
CA ASN A 236 -0.04 8.54 -13.47
C ASN A 236 0.08 8.45 -11.94
N GLY A 237 -0.87 9.04 -11.21
CA GLY A 237 -0.90 8.95 -9.75
C GLY A 237 0.42 9.40 -9.09
N LEU A 238 0.94 8.55 -8.19
CA LEU A 238 2.20 8.78 -7.48
C LEU A 238 3.45 8.56 -8.35
N GLY A 239 3.29 8.06 -9.59
CA GLY A 239 4.40 8.02 -10.55
C GLY A 239 4.89 9.41 -10.97
N ARG A 240 4.10 10.47 -10.72
CA ARG A 240 4.53 11.85 -11.01
C ARG A 240 5.70 12.25 -10.12
N GLY A 241 6.81 12.62 -10.75
CA GLY A 241 8.06 12.96 -10.06
C GLY A 241 9.07 11.81 -9.98
N MET A 242 8.75 10.63 -10.55
CA MET A 242 9.72 9.54 -10.66
C MET A 242 10.91 9.85 -11.57
N LEU A 243 10.76 10.79 -12.51
CA LEU A 243 11.88 11.42 -13.20
C LEU A 243 11.89 12.93 -12.91
N PRO A 244 13.07 13.58 -12.92
CA PRO A 244 13.18 15.03 -12.87
C PRO A 244 12.29 15.71 -13.92
N ALA A 245 11.73 16.88 -13.61
CA ALA A 245 10.80 17.58 -14.49
C ALA A 245 11.43 18.06 -15.81
N ASP A 246 12.75 18.21 -15.83
CA ASP A 246 13.60 18.59 -16.95
C ASP A 246 14.30 17.40 -17.63
N HIS A 247 14.03 16.16 -17.18
CA HIS A 247 14.55 14.97 -17.83
C HIS A 247 14.01 14.86 -19.26
N GLU A 248 14.89 14.62 -20.24
CA GLU A 248 14.52 14.68 -21.66
C GLU A 248 13.44 13.65 -22.07
N LEU A 249 13.45 12.49 -21.40
CA LEU A 249 12.44 11.44 -21.57
C LEU A 249 11.20 11.62 -20.69
N ALA A 250 11.10 12.66 -19.86
CA ALA A 250 9.91 12.92 -19.03
C ALA A 250 8.86 13.74 -19.78
N PHE A 251 7.87 13.06 -20.36
CA PHE A 251 6.83 13.69 -21.16
C PHE A 251 5.64 14.11 -20.29
N LEU A 252 5.62 15.39 -19.91
CA LEU A 252 4.60 15.99 -19.06
C LEU A 252 3.52 16.69 -19.91
N ARG A 253 2.25 16.58 -19.50
CA ARG A 253 1.09 17.27 -20.11
C ARG A 253 0.84 16.94 -21.59
N THR A 254 1.51 15.94 -22.15
CA THR A 254 1.42 15.52 -23.57
C THR A 254 0.79 14.13 -23.73
N ARG A 255 0.12 13.61 -22.69
CA ARG A 255 -0.43 12.24 -22.65
C ARG A 255 -1.37 11.89 -23.82
N GLY A 256 -2.01 12.89 -24.44
CA GLY A 256 -2.82 12.68 -25.65
C GLY A 256 -2.04 12.11 -26.84
N LEU A 257 -0.71 12.32 -26.90
CA LEU A 257 0.16 11.77 -27.94
C LEU A 257 0.18 10.24 -27.94
N LEU A 258 0.00 9.59 -26.79
CA LEU A 258 -0.02 8.13 -26.70
C LEU A 258 -1.09 7.53 -27.61
N LYS A 259 -2.31 8.08 -27.57
CA LYS A 259 -3.43 7.59 -28.41
C LYS A 259 -3.25 7.86 -29.90
N GLN A 260 -2.39 8.82 -30.25
CA GLN A 260 -2.24 9.31 -31.62
C GLN A 260 -0.99 8.75 -32.31
N ARG A 261 0.05 8.43 -31.54
CA ARG A 261 1.39 8.18 -32.05
C ARG A 261 2.04 6.92 -31.53
N ALA A 262 1.70 6.44 -30.32
CA ALA A 262 2.34 5.24 -29.81
C ALA A 262 1.88 4.02 -30.61
N ASP A 263 2.79 3.09 -30.84
CA ASP A 263 2.50 1.73 -31.33
C ASP A 263 2.61 0.68 -30.21
N LEU A 264 3.36 1.00 -29.15
CA LEU A 264 3.40 0.26 -27.90
C LEU A 264 3.27 1.20 -26.69
N VAL A 265 2.43 0.83 -25.72
CA VAL A 265 2.35 1.47 -24.41
C VAL A 265 2.59 0.42 -23.33
N VAL A 266 3.70 0.54 -22.61
CA VAL A 266 3.97 -0.29 -21.43
C VAL A 266 3.48 0.46 -20.19
N VAL A 267 2.42 -0.06 -19.57
CA VAL A 267 1.86 0.47 -18.33
C VAL A 267 2.56 -0.20 -17.15
N LEU A 268 3.14 0.59 -16.26
CA LEU A 268 3.94 0.12 -15.14
C LEU A 268 3.24 0.49 -13.84
N GLY A 269 2.83 -0.48 -13.02
CA GLY A 269 2.40 -0.26 -11.65
C GLY A 269 1.17 0.64 -11.48
N THR A 270 0.18 0.47 -12.35
CA THR A 270 -1.13 1.10 -12.19
C THR A 270 -2.20 0.28 -12.92
N PRO A 271 -3.45 0.25 -12.41
CA PRO A 271 -4.54 -0.46 -13.06
C PRO A 271 -4.87 0.09 -14.45
N LEU A 272 -5.23 -0.78 -15.39
CA LEU A 272 -5.81 -0.43 -16.69
C LEU A 272 -7.27 0.01 -16.55
N ASP A 273 -7.51 1.05 -15.75
CA ASP A 273 -8.84 1.55 -15.39
C ASP A 273 -9.29 2.76 -16.25
N PHE A 274 -10.37 3.43 -15.83
CA PHE A 274 -10.92 4.60 -16.51
C PHE A 274 -9.90 5.73 -16.71
N ARG A 275 -8.92 5.88 -15.80
CA ARG A 275 -7.84 6.89 -15.91
C ARG A 275 -6.91 6.59 -17.07
N LEU A 276 -6.82 5.32 -17.48
CA LEU A 276 -6.04 4.82 -18.60
C LEU A 276 -6.90 4.43 -19.82
N GLY A 277 -8.16 4.86 -19.86
CA GLY A 277 -9.07 4.50 -20.95
C GLY A 277 -9.31 3.00 -21.06
N PHE A 278 -9.28 2.29 -19.93
CA PHE A 278 -9.46 0.85 -19.82
C PHE A 278 -8.42 0.04 -20.60
N GLY A 279 -7.19 0.54 -20.71
CA GLY A 279 -6.12 -0.11 -21.47
C GLY A 279 -6.20 0.12 -22.98
N LYS A 280 -6.92 1.16 -23.44
CA LYS A 280 -7.00 1.51 -24.86
C LYS A 280 -6.27 2.81 -25.17
N PHE A 281 -5.22 2.70 -25.98
CA PHE A 281 -4.38 3.82 -26.41
C PHE A 281 -4.38 4.00 -27.94
N GLY A 282 -5.57 4.11 -28.54
CA GLY A 282 -5.70 4.11 -29.99
C GLY A 282 -5.41 2.72 -30.55
N GLU A 283 -4.56 2.65 -31.59
CA GLU A 283 -4.12 1.39 -32.21
C GLU A 283 -2.88 0.78 -31.51
N ALA A 284 -2.36 1.42 -30.46
CA ALA A 284 -1.18 0.92 -29.76
C ALA A 284 -1.44 -0.44 -29.11
N THR A 285 -0.48 -1.35 -29.25
CA THR A 285 -0.39 -2.53 -28.39
C THR A 285 -0.13 -2.08 -26.96
N VAL A 286 -0.72 -2.76 -25.99
CA VAL A 286 -0.51 -2.47 -24.56
C VAL A 286 0.17 -3.64 -23.92
N ALA A 287 1.20 -3.37 -23.11
CA ALA A 287 1.78 -4.33 -22.19
C ALA A 287 1.63 -3.79 -20.76
N HIS A 288 1.56 -4.68 -19.78
CA HIS A 288 1.30 -4.33 -18.39
C HIS A 288 2.36 -4.94 -17.47
N VAL A 289 2.87 -4.16 -16.52
CA VAL A 289 3.75 -4.65 -15.45
C VAL A 289 3.05 -4.37 -14.13
N ILE A 290 2.80 -5.42 -13.36
CA ILE A 290 2.07 -5.37 -12.09
C ILE A 290 2.88 -6.03 -10.98
N ASP A 291 2.82 -5.46 -9.77
CA ASP A 291 3.52 -5.97 -8.59
C ASP A 291 2.80 -7.18 -7.95
N SER A 292 1.58 -7.47 -8.41
CA SER A 292 0.74 -8.54 -7.89
C SER A 292 -0.27 -9.03 -8.94
N GLU A 293 -0.46 -10.35 -9.01
CA GLU A 293 -1.45 -10.99 -9.88
C GLU A 293 -2.88 -10.46 -9.64
N ALA A 294 -3.19 -10.00 -8.42
CA ALA A 294 -4.48 -9.39 -8.07
C ALA A 294 -4.80 -8.12 -8.87
N GLN A 295 -3.81 -7.48 -9.50
CA GLN A 295 -3.99 -6.31 -10.35
C GLN A 295 -4.21 -6.64 -11.83
N ARG A 296 -4.18 -7.93 -12.23
CA ARG A 296 -4.43 -8.31 -13.63
C ARG A 296 -5.81 -7.81 -14.06
N ALA A 297 -5.86 -7.07 -15.16
CA ALA A 297 -7.09 -6.50 -15.67
C ALA A 297 -8.00 -7.62 -16.25
N PRO A 298 -9.20 -7.87 -15.69
CA PRO A 298 -10.05 -8.96 -16.17
C PRO A 298 -10.80 -8.61 -17.47
N HIS A 299 -10.85 -7.33 -17.86
CA HIS A 299 -11.61 -6.84 -19.00
C HIS A 299 -10.81 -6.74 -20.30
N ILE A 300 -9.51 -7.02 -20.28
CA ILE A 300 -8.62 -6.96 -21.44
C ILE A 300 -7.48 -7.95 -21.26
N ASP A 301 -7.12 -8.67 -22.33
CA ASP A 301 -5.97 -9.56 -22.35
C ASP A 301 -4.80 -8.85 -23.02
N VAL A 302 -3.68 -8.73 -22.30
CA VAL A 302 -2.47 -8.04 -22.73
C VAL A 302 -1.23 -8.78 -22.20
N PRO A 303 -0.09 -8.73 -22.91
CA PRO A 303 1.18 -9.18 -22.37
C PRO A 303 1.42 -8.55 -21.00
N THR A 304 1.59 -9.39 -19.97
CA THR A 304 1.66 -8.93 -18.59
C THR A 304 2.85 -9.58 -17.89
N VAL A 305 3.74 -8.76 -17.32
CA VAL A 305 4.80 -9.21 -16.42
C VAL A 305 4.30 -9.03 -14.98
N VAL A 306 4.41 -10.08 -14.18
CA VAL A 306 4.02 -10.05 -12.76
C VAL A 306 5.25 -10.20 -11.90
N GLY A 307 5.47 -9.24 -11.02
CA GLY A 307 6.62 -9.20 -10.13
C GLY A 307 6.96 -7.77 -9.72
N ASP A 308 7.88 -7.65 -8.78
CA ASP A 308 8.43 -6.39 -8.31
C ASP A 308 8.86 -5.52 -9.49
N ILE A 309 8.33 -4.30 -9.54
CA ILE A 309 8.47 -3.42 -10.70
C ILE A 309 9.89 -2.87 -10.78
N LYS A 310 10.55 -2.68 -9.62
CA LYS A 310 11.95 -2.28 -9.56
C LYS A 310 12.84 -3.36 -10.16
N LEU A 311 12.64 -4.63 -9.78
CA LEU A 311 13.39 -5.75 -10.35
C LEU A 311 13.11 -5.94 -11.85
N THR A 312 11.85 -5.80 -12.28
CA THR A 312 11.47 -5.83 -13.69
C THR A 312 12.19 -4.75 -14.49
N LEU A 313 12.15 -3.50 -14.03
CA LEU A 313 12.80 -2.38 -14.72
C LEU A 313 14.33 -2.50 -14.70
N ALA A 314 14.93 -3.00 -13.61
CA ALA A 314 16.36 -3.28 -13.54
C ALA A 314 16.79 -4.29 -14.61
N ALA A 315 16.00 -5.34 -14.82
CA ALA A 315 16.29 -6.33 -15.86
C ALA A 315 16.11 -5.75 -17.28
N ILE A 316 15.08 -4.91 -17.51
CA ILE A 316 14.90 -4.20 -18.78
C ILE A 316 16.08 -3.23 -19.04
N ALA A 317 16.53 -2.50 -18.02
CA ALA A 317 17.66 -1.58 -18.13
C ALA A 317 18.98 -2.27 -18.52
N ASN A 318 19.17 -3.52 -18.10
CA ASN A 318 20.34 -4.33 -18.42
C ASN A 318 20.16 -5.22 -19.66
N SER A 319 19.04 -5.10 -20.37
CA SER A 319 18.77 -5.89 -21.57
C SER A 319 19.76 -5.54 -22.68
N THR A 320 20.33 -6.57 -23.31
CA THR A 320 21.25 -6.44 -24.44
C THR A 320 20.53 -6.49 -25.80
N VAL A 321 19.20 -6.44 -25.81
CA VAL A 321 18.42 -6.45 -27.05
C VAL A 321 18.51 -5.06 -27.68
N ASP A 322 19.12 -4.99 -28.85
CA ASP A 322 19.18 -3.74 -29.61
C ASP A 322 17.82 -3.38 -30.20
N ARG A 323 17.49 -2.09 -30.15
CA ARG A 323 16.29 -1.56 -30.80
C ARG A 323 16.50 -1.55 -32.32
N VAL A 324 15.55 -2.13 -33.06
CA VAL A 324 15.59 -2.29 -34.53
C VAL A 324 14.96 -1.11 -35.24
#